data_AF-A0A9Q0AUG4-F1
#
_entry.id   AF-A0A9Q0AUG4-F1
#
_cell.length_a   1.000
_cell.length_b   1.000
_cell.length_c   1.000
_cell.angle_alpha   90.00
_cell.angle_beta   90.00
_cell.angle_gamma   90.00
#
_symmetry.space_group_name_H-M   'P 1'
#
loop_
_entity.id
_entity.type
_entity.pdbx_description
1 polymer ?
#
loop_
_entity_poly.entity_id
_entity_poly.type
_entity_poly.pdbx_seq_one_letter_code
_entity_poly.pdbx_strand_id
1 'polypeptide(L)'
;MTIYHIVLFKFKSLVPVEEVNAVCGSELAWIWKLVNTEQACDRMLALKTNCKHPETQQEYVRTSIGGSNNSPEDAANGFTHAFISEFENDQARKYYLEKDPAHLEFVKSIEDILEKHQVVDLSPGVF
;
A
#
# COMPACT_ATOMS: atom_id res chain seq x y z
N MET A 1 13.02 -7.32 -17.94
CA MET A 1 12.15 -8.45 -17.55
C MET A 1 11.08 -7.88 -16.65
N THR A 2 9.81 -8.18 -16.92
CA THR A 2 8.69 -7.68 -16.11
C THR A 2 8.85 -8.09 -14.66
N ILE A 3 8.54 -7.17 -13.75
CA ILE A 3 8.55 -7.41 -12.31
C ILE A 3 7.19 -7.07 -11.74
N TYR A 4 6.64 -7.98 -10.95
CA TYR A 4 5.50 -7.73 -10.09
C TYR A 4 5.99 -7.41 -8.69
N HIS A 5 5.62 -6.24 -8.19
CA HIS A 5 5.85 -5.79 -6.83
C HIS A 5 4.56 -5.97 -6.04
N ILE A 6 4.54 -6.94 -5.15
CA ILE A 6 3.36 -7.32 -4.36
C ILE A 6 3.58 -6.84 -2.94
N VAL A 7 2.59 -6.13 -2.40
CA VAL A 7 2.62 -5.63 -1.03
C VAL A 7 1.38 -6.10 -0.28
N LEU A 8 1.61 -6.72 0.87
CA LEU A 8 0.56 -7.10 1.82
C LEU A 8 0.58 -6.11 2.99
N PHE A 9 -0.60 -5.60 3.35
CA PHE A 9 -0.77 -4.70 4.48
C PHE A 9 -1.66 -5.30 5.57
N LYS A 10 -1.27 -5.03 6.80
CA LYS A 10 -2.12 -5.08 7.99
C LYS A 10 -2.13 -3.67 8.57
N PHE A 11 -3.28 -3.01 8.55
CA PHE A 11 -3.47 -1.73 9.22
C PHE A 11 -3.67 -1.97 10.72
N LYS A 12 -3.21 -1.02 11.55
CA LYS A 12 -3.41 -1.06 13.00
C LYS A 12 -4.90 -1.18 13.28
N SER A 13 -5.29 -2.17 14.08
CA SER A 13 -6.66 -2.38 14.53
C SER A 13 -7.26 -1.08 15.08
N LEU A 14 -8.56 -0.87 14.89
CA LEU A 14 -9.31 0.16 15.60
C LEU A 14 -9.03 -0.03 17.09
N VAL A 15 -8.57 1.03 17.76
CA VAL A 15 -8.37 1.00 19.22
C VAL A 15 -9.74 0.69 19.82
N PRO A 16 -9.86 -0.28 20.76
CA PRO A 16 -11.12 -0.51 21.46
C PRO A 16 -11.64 0.80 22.03
N VAL A 17 -12.95 1.06 21.90
CA VAL A 17 -13.62 2.31 22.34
C VAL A 17 -13.22 2.73 23.75
N GLU A 18 -12.90 1.75 24.60
CA GLU A 18 -12.46 1.90 25.98
C GLU A 18 -11.15 2.70 26.13
N GLU A 19 -10.16 2.49 25.26
CA GLU A 19 -8.89 3.24 25.26
C GLU A 19 -9.01 4.60 24.54
N VAL A 20 -9.96 4.73 23.59
CA VAL A 20 -10.24 5.98 22.88
C VAL A 20 -10.80 7.06 23.83
N ASN A 21 -11.57 6.66 24.84
CA ASN A 21 -12.15 7.56 25.84
C ASN A 21 -11.11 8.36 26.65
N ALA A 22 -9.82 7.96 26.64
CA ALA A 22 -8.78 8.61 27.42
C ALA A 22 -8.04 9.77 26.71
N VAL A 23 -8.19 9.95 25.39
CA VAL A 23 -7.29 10.85 24.62
C VAL A 23 -7.98 11.95 23.79
N CYS A 24 -9.23 11.81 23.36
CA CYS A 24 -10.07 12.91 22.84
C CYS A 24 -11.46 12.30 22.58
N GLY A 25 -12.52 13.12 22.68
CA GLY A 25 -13.93 12.67 22.62
C GLY A 25 -14.20 11.56 21.61
N SER A 26 -14.77 10.46 22.09
CA SER A 26 -14.53 9.10 21.62
C SER A 26 -15.26 8.64 20.35
N GLU A 27 -16.01 9.52 19.69
CA GLU A 27 -16.72 9.18 18.45
C GLU A 27 -15.91 9.49 17.18
N LEU A 28 -14.87 10.31 17.23
CA LEU A 28 -14.15 10.74 16.02
C LEU A 28 -12.92 9.87 15.68
N ALA A 29 -12.33 9.19 16.66
CA ALA A 29 -11.08 8.47 16.44
C ALA A 29 -11.23 7.23 15.54
N TRP A 30 -12.35 6.50 15.67
CA TRP A 30 -12.63 5.34 14.82
C TRP A 30 -13.01 5.76 13.39
N ILE A 31 -13.78 6.85 13.23
CA ILE A 31 -14.08 7.47 11.93
C ILE A 31 -12.77 7.89 11.25
N TRP A 32 -11.91 8.59 11.98
CA TRP A 32 -10.63 9.06 11.48
C TRP A 32 -9.75 7.92 10.97
N LYS A 33 -9.68 6.81 11.71
CA LYS A 33 -8.84 5.66 11.34
C LYS A 33 -9.40 4.84 10.17
N LEU A 34 -10.73 4.72 10.09
CA LEU A 34 -11.40 4.07 8.94
C LEU A 34 -11.18 4.87 7.66
N VAL A 35 -11.43 6.19 7.72
CA VAL A 35 -11.21 7.13 6.62
C VAL A 35 -9.76 7.12 6.15
N ASN A 36 -8.79 7.06 7.07
CA ASN A 36 -7.38 6.98 6.69
C ASN A 36 -6.98 5.66 6.02
N THR A 37 -7.63 4.54 6.37
CA THR A 37 -7.36 3.25 5.72
C THR A 37 -7.85 3.27 4.27
N GLU A 38 -9.07 3.73 4.03
CA GLU A 38 -9.62 3.88 2.68
C GLU A 38 -8.78 4.85 1.84
N GLN A 39 -8.41 6.01 2.40
CA GLN A 39 -7.54 6.96 1.72
C GLN A 39 -6.14 6.39 1.40
N ALA A 40 -5.57 5.56 2.28
CA ALA A 40 -4.31 4.89 2.00
C ALA A 40 -4.44 3.90 0.85
N CYS A 41 -5.53 3.13 0.79
CA CYS A 41 -5.82 2.23 -0.31
C CYS A 41 -5.97 3.00 -1.64
N ASP A 42 -6.75 4.08 -1.65
CA ASP A 42 -6.94 4.91 -2.84
C ASP A 42 -5.62 5.51 -3.34
N ARG A 43 -4.79 6.01 -2.42
CA ARG A 43 -3.48 6.57 -2.76
C ARG A 43 -2.51 5.52 -3.30
N MET A 44 -2.55 4.29 -2.77
CA MET A 44 -1.76 3.16 -3.30
C MET A 44 -2.15 2.86 -4.75
N LEU A 45 -3.44 2.83 -5.05
CA LEU A 45 -3.93 2.61 -6.42
C LEU A 45 -3.57 3.78 -7.34
N ALA A 46 -3.63 5.01 -6.83
CA ALA A 46 -3.27 6.22 -7.57
C ALA A 46 -1.76 6.33 -7.91
N LEU A 47 -0.88 5.51 -7.32
CA LEU A 47 0.54 5.49 -7.69
C LEU A 47 0.77 5.11 -9.15
N LYS A 48 -0.16 4.36 -9.76
CA LYS A 48 -0.11 4.11 -11.21
C LYS A 48 -0.04 5.40 -12.01
N THR A 49 -0.91 6.35 -11.67
CA THR A 49 -1.04 7.62 -12.39
C THR A 49 -0.08 8.67 -11.88
N ASN A 50 0.25 8.64 -10.59
CA ASN A 50 1.04 9.70 -9.93
C ASN A 50 2.55 9.47 -10.05
N CYS A 51 3.01 8.22 -10.16
CA CYS A 51 4.41 7.93 -10.42
C CYS A 51 4.74 8.19 -11.90
N LYS A 52 5.48 9.26 -12.17
CA LYS A 52 5.87 9.68 -13.51
C LYS A 52 7.39 9.56 -13.69
N HIS A 53 7.80 9.11 -14.88
CA HIS A 53 9.20 9.11 -15.25
C HIS A 53 9.74 10.55 -15.27
N PRO A 54 10.92 10.82 -14.68
CA PRO A 54 11.38 12.19 -14.42
C PRO A 54 11.55 13.01 -15.71
N GLU A 55 12.03 12.38 -16.78
CA GLU A 55 12.31 13.06 -18.06
C GLU A 55 11.09 13.14 -18.98
N THR A 56 10.36 12.04 -19.15
CA THR A 56 9.27 11.93 -20.14
C THR A 56 7.91 12.30 -19.57
N GLN A 57 7.79 12.40 -18.24
CA GLN A 57 6.54 12.63 -17.50
C GLN A 57 5.45 11.58 -17.78
N GLN A 58 5.81 10.44 -18.37
CA GLN A 58 4.91 9.33 -18.65
C GLN A 58 4.77 8.40 -17.44
N GLU A 59 3.62 7.74 -17.35
CA GLU A 59 3.38 6.66 -16.38
C GLU A 59 4.27 5.47 -16.72
N TYR A 60 4.95 4.93 -15.72
CA TYR A 60 5.83 3.77 -15.91
C TYR A 60 5.44 2.58 -15.01
N VAL A 61 4.56 2.80 -14.03
CA VAL A 61 3.83 1.74 -13.33
C VAL A 61 2.73 1.26 -14.28
N ARG A 62 2.83 0.04 -14.79
CA ARG A 62 1.92 -0.48 -15.82
C ARG A 62 0.54 -0.83 -15.26
N THR A 63 0.55 -1.41 -14.06
CA THR A 63 -0.63 -1.87 -13.34
C THR A 63 -0.49 -1.47 -11.88
N SER A 64 -1.60 -1.05 -11.25
CA SER A 64 -1.76 -0.98 -9.79
C SER A 64 -3.17 -1.49 -9.48
N ILE A 65 -3.25 -2.66 -8.86
CA ILE A 65 -4.50 -3.27 -8.41
C ILE A 65 -4.36 -3.70 -6.97
N GLY A 66 -5.46 -3.78 -6.24
CA GLY A 66 -5.44 -4.23 -4.86
C GLY A 66 -6.81 -4.17 -4.21
N GLY A 67 -6.88 -4.67 -2.98
CA GLY A 67 -8.11 -4.73 -2.21
C GLY A 67 -7.96 -5.52 -0.92
N SER A 68 -9.08 -5.65 -0.20
CA SER A 68 -9.15 -6.43 1.03
C SER A 68 -9.09 -7.93 0.74
N ASN A 69 -8.42 -8.69 1.61
CA ASN A 69 -8.40 -10.14 1.56
C ASN A 69 -9.81 -10.70 1.75
N ASN A 70 -10.28 -11.48 0.78
CA ASN A 70 -11.56 -12.17 0.80
C ASN A 70 -11.39 -13.70 0.72
N SER A 71 -10.15 -14.20 0.89
CA SER A 71 -9.91 -15.64 0.90
C SER A 71 -10.64 -16.29 2.06
N PRO A 72 -11.38 -17.39 1.83
CA PRO A 72 -11.99 -18.18 2.91
C PRO A 72 -10.96 -19.00 3.68
N GLU A 73 -9.70 -19.04 3.22
CA GLU A 73 -8.62 -19.77 3.86
C GLU A 73 -7.97 -18.94 4.96
N ASP A 74 -7.78 -19.56 6.14
CA ASP A 74 -7.12 -18.93 7.29
C ASP A 74 -5.58 -18.98 7.18
N ALA A 75 -5.07 -18.53 6.03
CA ALA A 75 -3.65 -18.56 5.68
C ALA A 75 -3.07 -17.16 5.43
N ALA A 76 -3.88 -16.11 5.61
CA ALA A 76 -3.47 -14.73 5.37
C ALA A 76 -2.47 -14.20 6.43
N ASN A 77 -2.20 -14.94 7.50
CA ASN A 77 -1.23 -14.59 8.54
C ASN A 77 -1.42 -13.16 9.10
N GLY A 78 -2.68 -12.76 9.23
CA GLY A 78 -3.10 -11.46 9.74
C GLY A 78 -3.01 -10.29 8.75
N PHE A 79 -2.57 -10.49 7.51
CA PHE A 79 -2.67 -9.46 6.47
C PHE A 79 -4.12 -9.30 6.02
N THR A 80 -4.55 -8.05 5.83
CA THR A 80 -5.94 -7.70 5.52
C THR A 80 -6.11 -7.15 4.11
N HIS A 81 -5.04 -6.66 3.48
CA HIS A 81 -5.06 -6.09 2.14
C HIS A 81 -3.85 -6.55 1.33
N ALA A 82 -4.02 -6.64 0.01
CA ALA A 82 -2.95 -6.93 -0.94
C ALA A 82 -3.00 -5.96 -2.11
N PHE A 83 -1.83 -5.58 -2.61
CA PHE A 83 -1.64 -4.70 -3.76
C PHE A 83 -0.58 -5.27 -4.68
N ILE A 84 -0.75 -5.07 -5.99
CA ILE A 84 0.16 -5.55 -7.02
C ILE A 84 0.45 -4.39 -7.97
N SER A 85 1.73 -4.04 -8.07
CA SER A 85 2.26 -3.08 -9.04
C SER A 85 3.11 -3.80 -10.08
N GLU A 86 2.96 -3.43 -11.35
CA GLU A 86 3.72 -4.03 -12.46
C GLU A 86 4.72 -3.02 -13.05
N PHE A 87 5.96 -3.46 -13.23
CA PHE A 87 7.03 -2.69 -13.85
C PHE A 87 7.60 -3.43 -15.06
N GLU A 88 8.00 -2.71 -16.10
CA GLU A 88 8.61 -3.29 -17.30
C GLU A 88 9.98 -3.94 -17.02
N ASN A 89 10.76 -3.36 -16.09
CA ASN A 89 12.12 -3.78 -15.80
C ASN A 89 12.59 -3.34 -14.40
N ASP A 90 13.75 -3.84 -14.01
CA ASP A 90 14.39 -3.58 -12.73
C ASP A 90 14.70 -2.10 -12.49
N GLN A 91 15.11 -1.39 -13.54
CA GLN A 91 15.45 0.03 -13.45
C GLN A 91 14.23 0.88 -13.11
N ALA A 92 13.09 0.60 -13.74
CA ALA A 92 11.81 1.25 -13.46
C ALA A 92 11.37 1.01 -12.01
N ARG A 93 11.42 -0.25 -11.54
CA ARG A 93 11.11 -0.58 -10.14
C ARG A 93 12.09 0.09 -9.17
N LYS A 94 13.38 0.10 -9.47
CA LYS A 94 14.40 0.72 -8.61
C LYS A 94 14.15 2.21 -8.45
N TYR A 95 13.85 2.91 -9.54
CA TYR A 95 13.47 4.32 -9.49
C TYR A 95 12.22 4.53 -8.63
N TYR A 96 11.18 3.72 -8.82
CA TYR A 96 9.96 3.76 -7.99
C TYR A 96 10.26 3.68 -6.50
N LEU A 97 11.06 2.68 -6.09
CA LEU A 97 11.35 2.44 -4.68
C LEU A 97 12.25 3.52 -4.06
N GLU A 98 13.26 3.99 -4.79
CA GLU A 98 14.34 4.80 -4.21
C GLU A 98 14.22 6.31 -4.46
N LYS A 99 13.52 6.72 -5.53
CA LYS A 99 13.63 8.09 -6.05
C LYS A 99 12.30 8.75 -6.38
N ASP A 100 11.25 7.98 -6.66
CA ASP A 100 9.98 8.56 -7.07
C ASP A 100 9.33 9.31 -5.90
N PRO A 101 9.14 10.65 -6.00
CA PRO A 101 8.63 11.44 -4.89
C PRO A 101 7.20 11.06 -4.51
N ALA A 102 6.36 10.64 -5.45
CA ALA A 102 4.98 10.25 -5.16
C ALA A 102 4.92 8.96 -4.34
N HIS A 103 5.76 7.97 -4.68
CA HIS A 103 5.90 6.75 -3.90
C HIS A 103 6.48 7.01 -2.51
N LEU A 104 7.55 7.82 -2.41
CA LEU A 104 8.20 8.12 -1.14
C LEU A 104 7.27 8.91 -0.19
N GLU A 105 6.45 9.82 -0.73
CA GLU A 105 5.42 10.52 0.04
C GLU A 105 4.33 9.57 0.53
N PHE A 106 3.90 8.64 -0.34
CA PHE A 106 2.94 7.60 0.04
C PHE A 106 3.46 6.74 1.21
N VAL A 107 4.69 6.23 1.13
CA VAL A 107 5.31 5.42 2.20
C VAL A 107 5.30 6.16 3.54
N LYS A 108 5.68 7.44 3.55
CA LYS A 108 5.65 8.27 4.77
C LYS A 108 4.24 8.43 5.33
N SER A 109 3.25 8.55 4.46
CA SER A 109 1.88 8.80 4.88
C SER A 109 1.18 7.61 5.53
N ILE A 110 1.66 6.39 5.29
CA ILE A 110 1.03 5.16 5.80
C ILE A 110 1.76 4.57 7.02
N GLU A 111 2.94 5.09 7.36
CA GLU A 111 3.80 4.58 8.44
C GLU A 111 3.06 4.52 9.80
N ASP A 112 2.29 5.55 10.12
CA ASP A 112 1.58 5.64 11.41
C ASP A 112 0.32 4.77 11.48
N ILE A 113 -0.22 4.33 10.35
CA ILE A 113 -1.46 3.53 10.29
C ILE A 113 -1.21 2.05 9.99
N LEU A 114 -0.02 1.67 9.52
CA LEU A 114 0.36 0.28 9.28
C LEU A 114 0.81 -0.41 10.58
N GLU A 115 0.26 -1.59 10.83
CA GLU A 115 0.73 -2.50 11.88
C GLU A 115 1.86 -3.40 11.35
N LYS A 116 1.66 -3.91 10.13
CA LYS A 116 2.61 -4.81 9.47
C LYS A 116 2.51 -4.62 7.95
N HIS A 117 3.64 -4.75 7.27
CA HIS A 117 3.67 -4.89 5.83
C HIS A 117 4.60 -6.04 5.43
N GLN A 118 4.37 -6.60 4.26
CA GLN A 118 5.26 -7.59 3.64
C GLN A 118 5.33 -7.32 2.14
N VAL A 119 6.53 -7.40 1.59
CA VAL A 119 6.80 -7.10 0.18
C VAL A 119 7.39 -8.34 -0.47
N VAL A 120 6.89 -8.67 -1.67
CA VAL A 120 7.43 -9.73 -2.51
C VAL A 120 7.56 -9.19 -3.93
N ASP A 121 8.77 -9.24 -4.46
CA ASP A 121 9.01 -9.00 -5.88
C ASP A 121 9.19 -10.33 -6.59
N LEU A 122 8.55 -10.49 -7.75
CA LEU A 122 8.72 -11.68 -8.56
C LEU A 122 8.80 -11.34 -10.05
N SER A 123 9.49 -12.21 -10.78
CA SER A 123 9.46 -12.26 -12.23
C SER A 123 8.68 -13.50 -12.68
N PRO A 124 7.69 -13.36 -13.57
CA PRO A 124 6.87 -14.50 -14.00
C PRO A 124 7.73 -15.64 -14.58
N GLY A 125 7.49 -16.86 -14.09
CA GLY A 125 8.15 -18.06 -14.58
C GLY A 125 9.58 -18.30 -14.06
N VAL A 126 10.04 -17.52 -13.09
CA VAL A 126 11.33 -17.72 -12.41
C VAL A 126 11.06 -18.36 -11.04
N PHE A 127 11.75 -19.48 -10.74
CA PHE A 127 11.57 -20.30 -9.53
C PHE A 127 12.88 -20.43 -8.75
#